data_AF-A0A843GTA1-F1
#
_entry.id   AF-A0A843GTA1-F1
#
_cell.length_a   1.000
_cell.length_b   1.000
_cell.length_c   1.000
_cell.angle_alpha   90.00
_cell.angle_beta   90.00
_cell.angle_gamma   90.00
#
_symmetry.space_group_name_H-M   'P 1'
#
loop_
_entity.id
_entity.type
_entity.pdbx_description
1 polymer ?
#
loop_
_entity_poly.entity_id
_entity_poly.type
_entity_poly.pdbx_seq_one_letter_code
_entity_poly.pdbx_strand_id
1 'polypeptide(L)'
;MDLFSYLLGKKSSSSGGGGGGGLNWSQIGYNDAPQSIINGYNYAKNIYDNWDATQTNLSSKYYQDYLIEYFPLVDTSKVTNVTSMFSGCSKLSYVPALTLSVSSFQELFYNCYALDYVDTSNWNTSNTTNFYRLFANCRGLTEIDMSNINAPNLTDIRQMFDGCTNLKKLDIRKFEFSNSITMTMNVFRNIPTDCLILVKDQTAKDWILAIRSDLTNIQIASEY
;
A
#
# COMPACT_ATOMS: atom_id res chain seq x y z
N MET A 1 -21.68 7.58 -13.58
CA MET A 1 -20.31 7.17 -13.25
C MET A 1 -20.47 6.20 -12.09
N ASP A 2 -20.32 4.90 -12.32
CA ASP A 2 -20.45 3.92 -11.23
C ASP A 2 -19.26 4.06 -10.28
N LEU A 3 -19.40 3.53 -9.06
CA LEU A 3 -18.36 3.52 -8.02
C LEU A 3 -17.01 3.03 -8.58
N PHE A 4 -17.08 2.07 -9.50
CA PHE A 4 -15.96 1.52 -10.25
C PHE A 4 -15.22 2.60 -11.07
N SER A 5 -15.94 3.39 -11.87
CA SER A 5 -15.39 4.47 -12.70
C SER A 5 -14.88 5.67 -11.90
N TYR A 6 -15.37 5.83 -10.67
CA TYR A 6 -15.03 6.94 -9.78
C TYR A 6 -13.82 6.62 -8.86
N LEU A 7 -13.70 5.37 -8.38
CA LEU A 7 -12.57 4.89 -7.57
C LEU A 7 -11.41 4.33 -8.41
N LEU A 8 -11.67 3.83 -9.62
CA LEU A 8 -10.66 3.42 -10.59
C LEU A 8 -10.72 4.39 -11.77
N GLY A 9 -9.88 5.42 -11.75
CA GLY A 9 -9.63 6.20 -12.97
C GLY A 9 -9.12 5.27 -14.07
N LYS A 10 -10.04 4.87 -14.96
CA LYS A 10 -9.83 4.02 -16.15
C LYS A 10 -9.06 2.70 -15.92
N LYS A 11 -9.81 1.60 -15.93
CA LYS A 11 -9.54 0.55 -16.94
C LYS A 11 -10.77 -0.31 -17.24
N SER A 12 -11.32 -0.12 -18.44
CA SER A 12 -11.90 -1.23 -19.18
C SER A 12 -10.76 -2.11 -19.73
N SER A 13 -10.99 -3.43 -19.78
CA SER A 13 -10.21 -4.52 -20.40
C SER A 13 -9.24 -5.32 -19.50
N SER A 14 -9.69 -6.54 -19.16
CA SER A 14 -9.03 -7.88 -19.17
C SER A 14 -7.53 -7.97 -18.83
N SER A 15 -7.01 -8.91 -18.04
CA SER A 15 -7.35 -10.31 -17.79
C SER A 15 -6.39 -10.86 -16.71
N GLY A 16 -6.82 -11.84 -15.91
CA GLY A 16 -5.90 -12.67 -15.12
C GLY A 16 -6.41 -12.89 -13.69
N GLY A 17 -6.82 -14.12 -13.39
CA GLY A 17 -7.48 -14.48 -12.13
C GLY A 17 -6.57 -14.47 -10.89
N GLY A 18 -7.24 -14.41 -9.75
CA GLY A 18 -6.65 -14.58 -8.43
C GLY A 18 -7.68 -14.19 -7.38
N GLY A 19 -8.37 -15.18 -6.81
CA GLY A 19 -9.41 -14.96 -5.82
C GLY A 19 -8.87 -14.37 -4.53
N GLY A 20 -9.48 -13.27 -4.09
CA GLY A 20 -9.26 -12.68 -2.77
C GLY A 20 -10.25 -11.53 -2.55
N GLY A 21 -11.34 -11.81 -1.83
CA GLY A 21 -12.06 -10.86 -0.96
C GLY A 21 -12.61 -9.51 -1.46
N GLY A 22 -12.34 -9.08 -2.68
CA GLY A 22 -12.82 -7.79 -3.19
C GLY A 22 -14.34 -7.79 -3.35
N LEU A 23 -15.03 -6.85 -2.70
CA LEU A 23 -16.45 -6.59 -2.92
C LEU A 23 -16.71 -6.47 -4.43
N ASN A 24 -17.57 -7.34 -4.98
CA ASN A 24 -17.89 -7.35 -6.39
C ASN A 24 -18.88 -6.22 -6.71
N TRP A 25 -18.35 -5.01 -6.87
CA TRP A 25 -19.10 -3.78 -7.13
C TRP A 25 -19.90 -3.80 -8.44
N SER A 26 -19.59 -4.72 -9.37
CA SER A 26 -20.34 -4.89 -10.61
C SER A 26 -21.71 -5.55 -10.42
N GLN A 27 -21.97 -6.12 -9.23
CA GLN A 27 -23.19 -6.88 -8.93
C GLN A 27 -24.20 -6.13 -8.06
N ILE A 28 -23.86 -4.96 -7.52
CA ILE A 28 -24.70 -4.21 -6.60
C ILE A 28 -25.09 -2.89 -7.28
N GLY A 29 -26.36 -2.73 -7.66
CA GLY A 29 -26.87 -1.43 -8.05
C GLY A 29 -26.70 -0.46 -6.88
N TYR A 30 -26.29 0.80 -7.13
CA TYR A 30 -26.02 1.80 -6.08
C TYR A 30 -27.18 1.93 -5.07
N ASN A 31 -28.43 1.77 -5.54
CA ASN A 31 -29.64 1.87 -4.73
C ASN A 31 -29.90 0.64 -3.83
N ASP A 32 -29.26 -0.49 -4.12
CA ASP A 32 -29.39 -1.75 -3.36
C ASP A 32 -28.17 -2.00 -2.44
N ALA A 33 -27.21 -1.06 -2.41
CA ALA A 33 -26.03 -1.18 -1.58
C ALA A 33 -26.38 -0.95 -0.09
N PRO A 34 -25.78 -1.72 0.85
CA PRO A 34 -25.87 -1.43 2.27
C PRO A 34 -25.52 0.02 2.62
N GLN A 35 -26.23 0.62 3.58
CA GLN A 35 -26.04 2.04 3.95
C GLN A 35 -24.59 2.37 4.36
N SER A 36 -23.85 1.41 4.93
CA SER A 36 -22.42 1.58 5.26
C SER A 36 -21.58 1.87 4.01
N ILE A 37 -21.83 1.15 2.91
CA ILE A 37 -21.16 1.34 1.63
C ILE A 37 -21.50 2.73 1.06
N ILE A 38 -22.77 3.13 1.12
CA ILE A 38 -23.22 4.45 0.67
C ILE A 38 -22.51 5.57 1.46
N ASN A 39 -22.36 5.40 2.77
CA ASN A 39 -21.66 6.36 3.62
C ASN A 39 -20.17 6.47 3.27
N GLY A 40 -19.48 5.34 3.10
CA GLY A 40 -18.08 5.31 2.67
C GLY A 40 -17.88 5.98 1.29
N TYR A 41 -18.80 5.74 0.36
CA TYR A 41 -18.82 6.41 -0.94
C TYR A 41 -18.98 7.94 -0.80
N ASN A 42 -19.97 8.39 -0.04
CA ASN A 42 -20.23 9.82 0.12
C ASN A 42 -19.05 10.54 0.79
N TYR A 43 -18.35 9.85 1.70
CA TYR A 43 -17.13 10.38 2.31
C TYR A 43 -15.99 10.54 1.29
N ALA A 44 -15.72 9.51 0.48
CA ALA A 44 -14.75 9.59 -0.61
C ALA A 44 -15.13 10.67 -1.64
N LYS A 45 -16.42 10.79 -1.97
CA LYS A 45 -16.97 11.83 -2.83
C LYS A 45 -16.68 13.22 -2.31
N ASN A 46 -16.91 13.45 -1.02
CA ASN A 46 -16.61 14.72 -0.39
C ASN A 46 -15.12 15.08 -0.49
N ILE A 47 -14.22 14.12 -0.29
CA ILE A 47 -12.77 14.35 -0.43
C ILE A 47 -12.42 14.82 -1.84
N TYR A 48 -12.94 14.15 -2.87
CA TYR A 48 -12.66 14.49 -4.28
C TYR A 48 -13.24 15.84 -4.69
N ASP A 49 -14.51 16.12 -4.36
CA ASP A 49 -15.17 17.37 -4.74
C ASP A 49 -14.47 18.59 -4.12
N ASN A 50 -13.80 18.40 -2.98
CA ASN A 50 -13.08 19.44 -2.25
C ASN A 50 -11.56 19.29 -2.33
N TRP A 51 -11.04 18.53 -3.30
CA TRP A 51 -9.60 18.30 -3.42
C TRP A 51 -8.86 19.51 -4.01
N ASP A 52 -7.91 20.06 -3.25
CA ASP A 52 -6.97 21.07 -3.75
C ASP A 52 -5.75 20.39 -4.40
N ALA A 53 -5.66 20.40 -5.73
CA ALA A 53 -4.52 19.82 -6.46
C ALA A 53 -3.19 20.58 -6.27
N THR A 54 -3.21 21.77 -5.65
CA THR A 54 -2.01 22.59 -5.43
C THR A 54 -1.31 22.30 -4.10
N GLN A 55 -1.96 21.58 -3.19
CA GLN A 55 -1.41 21.26 -1.87
C GLN A 55 -0.14 20.41 -1.98
N THR A 56 0.87 20.75 -1.19
CA THR A 56 2.17 20.06 -1.20
C THR A 56 2.42 19.20 0.03
N ASN A 57 1.68 19.44 1.12
CA ASN A 57 1.85 18.74 2.39
C ASN A 57 0.54 18.06 2.81
N LEU A 58 0.54 16.73 2.86
CA LEU A 58 -0.55 15.89 3.32
C LEU A 58 -0.24 15.19 4.65
N SER A 59 0.85 15.58 5.33
CA SER A 59 1.23 14.94 6.59
C SER A 59 0.07 14.97 7.60
N SER A 60 -0.24 13.80 8.15
CA SER A 60 -1.33 13.56 9.10
C SER A 60 -2.73 14.03 8.64
N LYS A 61 -2.96 14.30 7.34
CA LYS A 61 -4.22 14.91 6.87
C LYS A 61 -5.47 14.10 7.23
N TYR A 62 -5.37 12.77 7.21
CA TYR A 62 -6.42 11.84 7.58
C TYR A 62 -6.02 11.02 8.82
N TYR A 63 -5.12 11.52 9.66
CA TYR A 63 -4.67 10.79 10.84
C TYR A 63 -5.86 10.38 11.72
N GLN A 64 -5.98 9.07 11.97
CA GLN A 64 -7.08 8.46 12.74
C GLN A 64 -8.48 8.79 12.19
N ASP A 65 -8.61 8.98 10.88
CA ASP A 65 -9.92 9.10 10.24
C ASP A 65 -10.61 7.73 10.26
N TYR A 66 -11.57 7.55 11.17
CA TYR A 66 -12.33 6.31 11.32
C TYR A 66 -13.53 6.21 10.36
N LEU A 67 -13.72 7.20 9.48
CA LEU A 67 -14.80 7.26 8.50
C LEU A 67 -14.32 6.95 7.09
N ILE A 68 -13.04 7.20 6.78
CA ILE A 68 -12.48 6.88 5.47
C ILE A 68 -12.41 5.36 5.26
N GLU A 69 -13.22 4.88 4.32
CA GLU A 69 -13.21 3.49 3.84
C GLU A 69 -12.48 3.38 2.49
N TYR A 70 -12.63 4.40 1.63
CA TYR A 70 -12.03 4.46 0.31
C TYR A 70 -11.40 5.84 0.09
N PHE A 71 -10.19 5.89 -0.47
CA PHE A 71 -9.62 7.15 -0.93
C PHE A 71 -9.93 7.37 -2.42
N PRO A 72 -10.40 8.55 -2.85
CA PRO A 72 -10.68 8.79 -4.26
C PRO A 72 -9.40 8.99 -5.07
N LEU A 73 -9.47 8.76 -6.38
CA LEU A 73 -8.37 9.12 -7.27
C LEU A 73 -8.32 10.64 -7.44
N VAL A 74 -7.25 11.26 -6.95
CA VAL A 74 -7.03 12.70 -6.94
C VAL A 74 -5.60 13.02 -7.37
N ASP A 75 -5.37 14.25 -7.86
CA ASP A 75 -4.04 14.70 -8.26
C ASP A 75 -3.17 14.95 -7.02
N THR A 76 -2.16 14.10 -6.82
CA THR A 76 -1.14 14.23 -5.77
C THR A 76 0.23 14.61 -6.33
N SER A 77 0.32 15.02 -7.60
CA SER A 77 1.60 15.27 -8.29
C SER A 77 2.45 16.39 -7.68
N LYS A 78 1.84 17.29 -6.90
CA LYS A 78 2.53 18.38 -6.17
C LYS A 78 2.92 18.02 -4.74
N VAL A 79 2.47 16.86 -4.25
CA VAL A 79 2.69 16.45 -2.86
C VAL A 79 4.14 16.03 -2.65
N THR A 80 4.77 16.62 -1.64
CA THR A 80 6.16 16.34 -1.23
C THR A 80 6.25 15.70 0.17
N ASN A 81 5.16 15.71 0.95
CA ASN A 81 5.11 15.10 2.28
C ASN A 81 3.78 14.37 2.51
N VAL A 82 3.85 13.07 2.81
CA VAL A 82 2.70 12.20 3.13
C VAL A 82 2.86 11.50 4.47
N THR A 83 3.78 11.97 5.32
CA THR A 83 4.09 11.34 6.62
C THR A 83 2.82 11.15 7.44
N SER A 84 2.54 9.91 7.85
CA SER A 84 1.37 9.55 8.65
C SER A 84 0.02 9.96 8.06
N MET A 85 -0.08 10.23 6.74
CA MET A 85 -1.29 10.78 6.11
C MET A 85 -2.54 9.96 6.41
N PHE A 86 -2.46 8.63 6.38
CA PHE A 86 -3.57 7.73 6.74
C PHE A 86 -3.31 6.93 8.02
N SER A 87 -2.33 7.32 8.84
CA SER A 87 -1.99 6.57 10.05
C SER A 87 -3.20 6.49 10.99
N GLY A 88 -3.60 5.27 11.34
CA GLY A 88 -4.76 5.00 12.19
C GLY A 88 -6.11 4.98 11.48
N CYS A 89 -6.17 5.12 10.14
CA CYS A 89 -7.41 4.97 9.37
C CYS A 89 -7.89 3.51 9.38
N SER A 90 -8.46 3.07 10.50
CA SER A 90 -8.75 1.66 10.75
C SER A 90 -9.73 1.00 9.77
N LYS A 91 -10.53 1.81 9.06
CA LYS A 91 -11.51 1.36 8.06
C LYS A 91 -11.05 1.52 6.61
N LEU A 92 -9.94 2.20 6.36
CA LEU A 92 -9.44 2.42 5.01
C LEU A 92 -9.09 1.07 4.38
N SER A 93 -9.82 0.67 3.34
CA SER A 93 -9.63 -0.61 2.65
C SER A 93 -8.99 -0.47 1.28
N TYR A 94 -9.09 0.70 0.65
CA TYR A 94 -8.66 0.91 -0.74
C TYR A 94 -8.01 2.27 -0.96
N VAL A 95 -6.84 2.25 -1.60
CA VAL A 95 -6.12 3.45 -2.06
C VAL A 95 -5.74 3.27 -3.55
N PRO A 96 -6.20 4.17 -4.44
CA PRO A 96 -5.90 4.10 -5.88
C PRO A 96 -4.47 4.54 -6.18
N ALA A 97 -4.08 4.51 -7.45
CA ALA A 97 -2.74 4.80 -7.95
C ALA A 97 -2.35 6.29 -7.80
N LEU A 98 -2.10 6.74 -6.57
CA LEU A 98 -1.64 8.11 -6.28
C LEU A 98 -0.25 8.33 -6.84
N THR A 99 -0.05 9.49 -7.50
CA THR A 99 1.27 9.92 -7.97
C THR A 99 2.06 10.47 -6.79
N LEU A 100 2.99 9.70 -6.24
CA LEU A 100 3.78 10.07 -5.06
C LEU A 100 5.26 10.13 -5.39
N SER A 101 5.89 11.30 -5.18
CA SER A 101 7.33 11.52 -5.35
C SER A 101 7.89 12.21 -4.11
N VAL A 102 7.96 11.47 -3.00
CA VAL A 102 8.26 12.00 -1.66
C VAL A 102 9.57 11.43 -1.09
N SER A 103 10.22 12.15 -0.20
CA SER A 103 11.44 11.68 0.48
C SER A 103 11.16 10.64 1.58
N SER A 104 9.94 10.61 2.12
CA SER A 104 9.55 9.72 3.22
C SER A 104 8.10 9.25 3.05
N PHE A 105 7.88 7.94 3.17
CA PHE A 105 6.56 7.32 3.32
C PHE A 105 6.32 6.88 4.78
N GLN A 106 7.04 7.49 5.73
CA GLN A 106 6.93 7.15 7.14
C GLN A 106 5.48 7.09 7.61
N GLU A 107 5.10 5.94 8.17
CA GLU A 107 3.80 5.67 8.77
C GLU A 107 2.59 5.95 7.86
N LEU A 108 2.77 6.02 6.53
CA LEU A 108 1.70 6.41 5.60
C LEU A 108 0.41 5.61 5.83
N PHE A 109 0.51 4.30 6.04
CA PHE A 109 -0.62 3.41 6.33
C PHE A 109 -0.51 2.69 7.68
N TYR A 110 0.23 3.25 8.63
CA TYR A 110 0.39 2.61 9.95
C TYR A 110 -0.97 2.42 10.63
N ASN A 111 -1.26 1.21 11.13
CA ASN A 111 -2.55 0.85 11.76
C ASN A 111 -3.80 1.01 10.87
N CYS A 112 -3.65 0.98 9.54
CA CYS A 112 -4.80 0.82 8.63
C CYS A 112 -5.26 -0.65 8.62
N TYR A 113 -5.93 -1.09 9.70
CA TYR A 113 -6.25 -2.50 9.91
C TYR A 113 -7.08 -3.15 8.79
N ALA A 114 -7.96 -2.38 8.14
CA ALA A 114 -8.81 -2.85 7.05
C ALA A 114 -8.18 -2.73 5.65
N LEU A 115 -6.96 -2.19 5.53
CA LEU A 115 -6.32 -1.92 4.24
C LEU A 115 -6.12 -3.22 3.47
N ASP A 116 -6.83 -3.40 2.37
CA ASP A 116 -6.81 -4.60 1.53
C ASP A 116 -6.03 -4.35 0.24
N TYR A 117 -6.18 -3.15 -0.34
CA TYR A 117 -5.55 -2.81 -1.61
C TYR A 117 -4.93 -1.41 -1.61
N VAL A 118 -3.69 -1.35 -2.09
CA VAL A 118 -2.98 -0.12 -2.44
C VAL A 118 -2.33 -0.30 -3.80
N ASP A 119 -2.60 0.62 -4.71
CA ASP A 119 -1.88 0.67 -5.98
C ASP A 119 -0.62 1.55 -5.84
N THR A 120 0.55 0.92 -5.92
CA THR A 120 1.86 1.59 -5.81
C THR A 120 2.47 1.94 -7.16
N SER A 121 1.78 1.68 -8.28
CA SER A 121 2.35 1.77 -9.64
C SER A 121 2.89 3.16 -10.00
N ASN A 122 2.30 4.22 -9.42
CA ASN A 122 2.67 5.62 -9.67
C ASN A 122 3.60 6.22 -8.61
N TRP A 123 4.23 5.40 -7.79
CA TRP A 123 5.22 5.88 -6.81
C TRP A 123 6.58 6.03 -7.46
N ASN A 124 7.14 7.25 -7.39
CA ASN A 124 8.54 7.52 -7.73
C ASN A 124 9.37 7.55 -6.45
N THR A 125 10.13 6.48 -6.21
CA THR A 125 10.93 6.29 -5.00
C THR A 125 12.41 6.61 -5.16
N SER A 126 12.80 7.25 -6.28
CA SER A 126 14.20 7.58 -6.58
C SER A 126 14.89 8.42 -5.50
N ASN A 127 14.14 9.29 -4.80
CA ASN A 127 14.64 10.16 -3.73
C ASN A 127 14.18 9.74 -2.33
N THR A 128 13.52 8.58 -2.21
CA THR A 128 12.97 8.12 -0.94
C THR A 128 14.05 7.52 -0.05
N THR A 129 14.07 7.93 1.21
CA THR A 129 15.03 7.46 2.22
C THR A 129 14.37 6.66 3.35
N ASN A 130 13.05 6.75 3.50
CA ASN A 130 12.35 6.24 4.68
C ASN A 130 11.01 5.55 4.37
N PHE A 131 10.92 4.26 4.72
CA PHE A 131 9.71 3.41 4.73
C PHE A 131 9.33 2.92 6.14
N TYR A 132 9.79 3.60 7.19
CA TYR A 132 9.48 3.28 8.57
C TYR A 132 7.98 3.08 8.76
N ARG A 133 7.58 1.88 9.20
CA ARG A 133 6.18 1.50 9.48
C ARG A 133 5.19 1.72 8.33
N LEU A 134 5.64 1.74 7.08
CA LEU A 134 4.79 2.04 5.92
C LEU A 134 3.46 1.26 5.93
N PHE A 135 3.51 -0.05 6.13
CA PHE A 135 2.34 -0.93 6.20
C PHE A 135 2.18 -1.61 7.58
N ALA A 136 2.83 -1.09 8.63
CA ALA A 136 2.76 -1.73 9.94
C ALA A 136 1.31 -1.85 10.43
N ASN A 137 0.94 -3.05 10.87
CA ASN A 137 -0.39 -3.47 11.29
C ASN A 137 -1.50 -3.35 10.22
N CYS A 138 -1.16 -3.33 8.93
CA CYS A 138 -2.15 -3.46 7.85
C CYS A 138 -2.63 -4.92 7.74
N ARG A 139 -3.51 -5.32 8.66
CA ARG A 139 -4.00 -6.71 8.77
C ARG A 139 -4.94 -7.12 7.64
N GLY A 140 -5.52 -6.18 6.90
CA GLY A 140 -6.34 -6.44 5.73
C GLY A 140 -5.54 -6.90 4.52
N LEU A 141 -4.24 -6.55 4.44
CA LEU A 141 -3.43 -6.80 3.26
C LEU A 141 -3.22 -8.31 3.10
N THR A 142 -3.72 -8.85 1.99
CA THR A 142 -3.48 -10.25 1.59
C THR A 142 -2.40 -10.35 0.53
N GLU A 143 -2.30 -9.34 -0.34
CA GLU A 143 -1.24 -9.21 -1.33
C GLU A 143 -0.74 -7.76 -1.37
N ILE A 144 0.55 -7.56 -1.60
CA ILE A 144 1.10 -6.24 -1.93
C ILE A 144 2.12 -6.40 -3.06
N ASP A 145 1.91 -5.66 -4.14
CA ASP A 145 2.83 -5.58 -5.26
C ASP A 145 3.66 -4.30 -5.12
N MET A 146 4.96 -4.45 -4.89
CA MET A 146 5.95 -3.38 -4.90
C MET A 146 7.05 -3.67 -5.93
N SER A 147 6.73 -4.47 -6.96
CA SER A 147 7.67 -4.87 -8.02
C SER A 147 8.14 -3.69 -8.87
N ASN A 148 7.47 -2.53 -8.81
CA ASN A 148 7.91 -1.30 -9.47
C ASN A 148 8.82 -0.41 -8.60
N ILE A 149 8.99 -0.74 -7.32
CA ILE A 149 9.69 0.11 -6.36
C ILE A 149 11.19 -0.13 -6.43
N ASN A 150 11.92 0.92 -6.81
CA ASN A 150 13.37 1.01 -6.72
C ASN A 150 13.74 2.25 -5.90
N ALA A 151 14.25 2.04 -4.68
CA ALA A 151 14.57 3.08 -3.73
C ALA A 151 16.08 3.04 -3.36
N PRO A 152 16.97 3.54 -4.24
CA PRO A 152 18.42 3.38 -4.08
C PRO A 152 18.98 4.13 -2.87
N ASN A 153 18.24 5.12 -2.35
CA ASN A 153 18.65 5.97 -1.23
C ASN A 153 18.02 5.55 0.12
N LEU A 154 17.37 4.39 0.16
CA LEU A 154 16.64 3.93 1.33
C LEU A 154 17.59 3.58 2.48
N THR A 155 17.29 4.10 3.68
CA THR A 155 18.10 3.88 4.89
C THR A 155 17.29 3.27 6.03
N ASP A 156 15.98 3.55 6.10
CA ASP A 156 15.10 3.06 7.16
C ASP A 156 13.89 2.31 6.62
N ILE A 157 13.80 1.02 7.00
CA ILE A 157 12.70 0.11 6.69
C ILE A 157 12.19 -0.60 7.95
N ARG A 158 12.48 -0.05 9.13
CA ARG A 158 12.04 -0.66 10.39
C ARG A 158 10.53 -0.84 10.36
N GLN A 159 10.10 -2.03 10.78
CA GLN A 159 8.68 -2.37 10.91
C GLN A 159 7.85 -2.23 9.62
N MET A 160 8.45 -2.19 8.43
CA MET A 160 7.74 -1.87 7.18
C MET A 160 6.47 -2.72 6.96
N PHE A 161 6.52 -4.03 7.24
CA PHE A 161 5.40 -4.97 7.13
C PHE A 161 5.04 -5.62 8.49
N ASP A 162 5.47 -5.01 9.59
CA ASP A 162 5.28 -5.57 10.93
C ASP A 162 3.80 -5.71 11.26
N GLY A 163 3.33 -6.92 11.56
CA GLY A 163 1.92 -7.15 11.90
C GLY A 163 0.97 -7.23 10.72
N CYS A 164 1.45 -7.34 9.48
CA CYS A 164 0.64 -7.74 8.32
C CYS A 164 0.29 -9.24 8.39
N THR A 165 -0.54 -9.62 9.37
CA THR A 165 -0.77 -11.02 9.75
C THR A 165 -1.52 -11.87 8.72
N ASN A 166 -2.15 -11.26 7.73
CA ASN A 166 -2.88 -11.96 6.67
C ASN A 166 -2.15 -11.95 5.31
N LEU A 167 -0.91 -11.45 5.27
CA LEU A 167 -0.16 -11.31 4.03
C LEU A 167 0.22 -12.68 3.46
N LYS A 168 -0.31 -13.00 2.28
CA LYS A 168 -0.08 -14.24 1.53
C LYS A 168 0.95 -14.07 0.43
N LYS A 169 1.04 -12.87 -0.14
CA LYS A 169 1.98 -12.55 -1.23
C LYS A 169 2.58 -11.17 -1.07
N LEU A 170 3.89 -11.09 -1.23
CA LEU A 170 4.68 -9.86 -1.22
C LEU A 170 5.59 -9.87 -2.45
N ASP A 171 5.39 -8.93 -3.37
CA ASP A 171 6.29 -8.77 -4.51
C ASP A 171 7.22 -7.57 -4.28
N ILE A 172 8.50 -7.85 -4.05
CA ILE A 172 9.55 -6.85 -3.82
C ILE A 172 10.75 -7.11 -4.76
N ARG A 173 10.48 -7.67 -5.95
CA ARG A 173 11.53 -8.13 -6.86
C ARG A 173 12.44 -7.05 -7.44
N LYS A 174 12.10 -5.76 -7.32
CA LYS A 174 12.99 -4.64 -7.68
C LYS A 174 13.58 -3.90 -6.48
N PHE A 175 13.27 -4.37 -5.28
CA PHE A 175 13.77 -3.80 -4.05
C PHE A 175 15.21 -4.24 -3.83
N GLU A 176 16.14 -3.29 -3.89
CA GLU A 176 17.57 -3.54 -3.69
C GLU A 176 17.91 -3.49 -2.19
N PHE A 177 18.24 -4.65 -1.61
CA PHE A 177 18.75 -4.73 -0.24
C PHE A 177 20.24 -4.40 -0.22
N SER A 178 20.56 -3.11 -0.10
CA SER A 178 21.94 -2.62 -0.15
C SER A 178 22.48 -2.24 1.24
N ASN A 179 23.80 -2.03 1.33
CA ASN A 179 24.46 -1.52 2.55
C ASN A 179 23.97 -0.11 2.97
N SER A 180 23.20 0.60 2.14
CA SER A 180 22.55 1.85 2.53
C SER A 180 21.48 1.65 3.60
N ILE A 181 20.87 0.47 3.64
CA ILE A 181 19.80 0.14 4.58
C ILE A 181 20.42 -0.22 5.93
N THR A 182 20.40 0.73 6.86
CA THR A 182 21.04 0.60 8.17
C THR A 182 20.03 0.32 9.29
N MET A 183 18.74 0.61 9.07
CA MET A 183 17.69 0.43 10.08
C MET A 183 16.67 -0.61 9.61
N THR A 184 16.80 -1.84 10.10
CA THR A 184 16.09 -3.03 9.58
C THR A 184 15.32 -3.80 10.64
N MET A 185 15.17 -3.25 11.85
CA MET A 185 14.47 -3.95 12.93
C MET A 185 13.02 -4.29 12.54
N ASN A 186 12.63 -5.55 12.74
CA ASN A 186 11.25 -6.03 12.65
C ASN A 186 10.59 -5.85 11.26
N VAL A 187 11.34 -5.78 10.14
CA VAL A 187 10.76 -5.57 8.80
C VAL A 187 9.59 -6.52 8.50
N PHE A 188 9.78 -7.81 8.79
CA PHE A 188 8.83 -8.90 8.53
C PHE A 188 8.26 -9.53 9.80
N ARG A 189 8.30 -8.82 10.93
CA ARG A 189 7.80 -9.37 12.19
C ARG A 189 6.28 -9.62 12.07
N ASN A 190 5.81 -10.79 12.51
CA ASN A 190 4.38 -11.15 12.47
C ASN A 190 3.71 -11.18 11.08
N ILE A 191 4.46 -11.39 9.99
CA ILE A 191 3.86 -11.86 8.73
C ILE A 191 3.80 -13.40 8.71
N PRO A 192 2.89 -14.05 7.97
CA PRO A 192 2.85 -15.51 7.84
C PRO A 192 4.19 -16.09 7.35
N THR A 193 4.63 -17.21 7.94
CA THR A 193 5.89 -17.88 7.57
C THR A 193 5.85 -18.50 6.18
N ASP A 194 4.67 -18.77 5.66
CA ASP A 194 4.38 -19.32 4.33
C ASP A 194 4.03 -18.25 3.28
N CYS A 195 4.06 -16.95 3.66
CA CYS A 195 3.90 -15.83 2.73
C CYS A 195 4.86 -15.98 1.54
N LEU A 196 4.32 -15.96 0.33
CA LEU A 196 5.11 -15.96 -0.90
C LEU A 196 5.82 -14.61 -1.03
N ILE A 197 7.14 -14.60 -0.92
CA ILE A 197 7.95 -13.39 -1.12
C ILE A 197 8.73 -13.53 -2.42
N LEU A 198 8.46 -12.63 -3.37
CA LEU A 198 9.15 -12.58 -4.65
C LEU A 198 10.30 -11.59 -4.59
N VAL A 199 11.52 -12.07 -4.86
CA VAL A 199 12.75 -11.28 -4.82
C VAL A 199 13.53 -11.37 -6.14
N LYS A 200 14.44 -10.41 -6.35
CA LYS A 200 15.26 -10.30 -7.55
C LYS A 200 16.24 -11.45 -7.73
N ASP A 201 16.95 -11.79 -6.66
CA ASP A 201 18.13 -12.64 -6.69
C ASP A 201 18.40 -13.31 -5.34
N GLN A 202 19.48 -14.09 -5.30
CA GLN A 202 19.90 -14.81 -4.10
C GLN A 202 20.37 -13.87 -2.99
N THR A 203 20.99 -12.73 -3.32
CA THR A 203 21.45 -11.74 -2.33
C THR A 203 20.27 -11.20 -1.53
N ALA A 204 19.19 -10.82 -2.20
CA ALA A 204 17.96 -10.38 -1.57
C ALA A 204 17.34 -11.48 -0.69
N LYS A 205 17.31 -12.72 -1.18
CA LYS A 205 16.81 -13.88 -0.43
C LYS A 205 17.61 -14.12 0.86
N ASP A 206 18.94 -14.15 0.76
CA ASP A 206 19.84 -14.38 1.89
C ASP A 206 19.72 -13.27 2.94
N TRP A 207 19.60 -12.01 2.49
CA TRP A 207 19.37 -10.87 3.36
C TRP A 207 18.08 -11.01 4.17
N ILE A 208 16.98 -11.41 3.54
CA ILE A 208 15.69 -11.62 4.22
C ILE A 208 15.82 -12.74 5.25
N LEU A 209 16.43 -13.86 4.89
CA LEU A 209 16.64 -15.00 5.79
C LEU A 209 17.58 -14.67 6.96
N ALA A 210 18.53 -13.75 6.78
CA ALA A 210 19.40 -13.28 7.85
C ALA A 210 18.65 -12.48 8.92
N ILE A 211 17.61 -11.72 8.54
CA ILE A 211 16.80 -10.96 9.50
C ILE A 211 15.58 -11.74 10.01
N ARG A 212 15.12 -12.76 9.25
CA ARG A 212 14.00 -13.62 9.62
C ARG A 212 14.10 -15.00 8.96
N SER A 213 14.69 -15.94 9.69
CA SER A 213 15.05 -17.28 9.18
C SER A 213 13.90 -18.29 9.08
N ASP A 214 12.75 -18.02 9.70
CA ASP A 214 11.55 -18.87 9.68
C ASP A 214 10.64 -18.63 8.45
N LEU A 215 11.00 -17.70 7.55
CA LEU A 215 10.29 -17.49 6.29
C LEU A 215 10.60 -18.62 5.30
N THR A 216 9.57 -19.38 4.91
CA THR A 216 9.72 -20.64 4.18
C THR A 216 9.50 -20.52 2.67
N ASN A 217 8.86 -19.45 2.19
CA ASN A 217 8.38 -19.34 0.81
C ASN A 217 8.94 -18.09 0.08
N ILE A 218 10.27 -18.00 -0.01
CA ILE A 218 10.95 -16.93 -0.75
C ILE A 218 11.41 -17.46 -2.11
N GLN A 219 10.89 -16.87 -3.19
CA GLN A 219 11.15 -17.27 -4.57
C GLN A 219 11.87 -16.17 -5.34
N ILE A 220 12.87 -16.56 -6.13
CA ILE A 220 13.55 -15.67 -7.06
C ILE A 220 12.72 -15.64 -8.35
N ALA A 221 12.28 -14.46 -8.77
CA ALA A 221 11.48 -14.28 -9.98
C ALA A 221 12.15 -13.24 -10.88
N SER A 222 12.46 -13.61 -12.13
CA SER A 222 13.09 -12.70 -13.09
C SER A 222 12.11 -11.59 -13.54
N GLU A 223 12.69 -10.44 -13.90
CA GLU A 223 11.99 -9.42 -14.68
C GLU A 223 11.76 -10.00 -16.09
N TYR A 224 10.50 -10.30 -16.43
CA TYR A 224 10.07 -10.50 -17.82
C TYR A 224 9.27 -9.28 -18.25
#